data_AF-A0A7L3WVH2-F1
#
_entry.id   AF-A0A7L3WVH2-F1
#
_cell.length_a   1.000
_cell.length_b   1.000
_cell.length_c   1.000
_cell.angle_alpha   90.00
_cell.angle_beta   90.00
_cell.angle_gamma   90.00
#
_symmetry.space_group_name_H-M   'P 1'
#
loop_
_entity.id
_entity.type
_entity.pdbx_description
1 polymer ?
#
loop_
_entity_poly.entity_id
_entity_poly.type
_entity_poly.pdbx_seq_one_letter_code
_entity_poly.pdbx_strand_id
1 'polypeptide(L)'
;GKFIMTASSDTTILIWSPKGEVLASINSNQMNNAYATVSPCGRFVASCGFTPDVKVWEVCFAKNGDFREVARAFELKGHTAGVYSFSFSNDSRRMATVSKDGTWRFWDTDVEYKKQQDPYLLLTVKCEVVEPCRIALSPDARVVAISSGTDIVLYNTRRGEEEERLQGVHTQCITDLAFDTSGRYLASAGDQAIRIFHNAAGHRAVVEEMEAALRKATSKATRERLEQQISSARKALAALGGKRR
;
A
#
# COMPACT_ATOMS: atom_id res chain seq x y z
N GLY A 1 -4.74 12.76 14.77
CA GLY A 1 -5.87 12.01 14.17
C GLY A 1 -7.11 12.15 15.03
N LYS A 2 -8.29 11.79 14.52
CA LYS A 2 -9.56 11.85 15.28
C LYS A 2 -9.79 10.64 16.20
N PHE A 3 -9.09 9.54 15.95
CA PHE A 3 -9.18 8.30 16.70
C PHE A 3 -7.85 7.56 16.70
N ILE A 4 -7.76 6.54 17.55
CA ILE A 4 -6.71 5.52 17.56
C ILE A 4 -7.39 4.17 17.25
N MET A 5 -6.69 3.28 16.56
CA MET A 5 -7.16 1.92 16.31
C MET A 5 -6.19 0.93 16.96
N THR A 6 -6.74 -0.11 17.59
CA THR A 6 -5.97 -1.29 18.02
C THR A 6 -6.64 -2.53 17.46
N ALA A 7 -5.85 -3.47 16.93
CA ALA A 7 -6.33 -4.76 16.46
C ALA A 7 -5.70 -5.87 17.29
N SER A 8 -6.54 -6.73 17.87
CA SER A 8 -6.12 -7.91 18.59
C SER A 8 -5.87 -9.07 17.62
N SER A 9 -5.09 -10.07 18.04
CA SER A 9 -4.82 -11.28 17.23
C SER A 9 -6.05 -12.15 17.01
N ASP A 10 -7.12 -11.97 17.79
CA ASP A 10 -8.44 -12.56 17.56
C ASP A 10 -9.15 -11.80 16.41
N THR A 11 -10.46 -11.61 16.48
CA THR A 11 -11.23 -10.87 15.47
C THR A 11 -11.57 -9.44 15.89
N THR A 12 -11.10 -8.98 17.05
CA THR A 12 -11.52 -7.72 17.65
C THR A 12 -10.65 -6.55 17.20
N ILE A 13 -11.30 -5.48 16.74
CA ILE A 13 -10.67 -4.18 16.48
C ILE A 13 -11.40 -3.13 17.33
N LEU A 14 -10.65 -2.37 18.12
CA LEU A 14 -11.19 -1.29 18.94
C LEU A 14 -10.81 0.06 18.34
N ILE A 15 -11.79 0.96 18.34
CA ILE A 15 -11.63 2.37 17.98
C ILE A 15 -11.70 3.18 19.26
N TRP A 16 -10.70 4.03 19.47
CA TRP A 16 -10.55 4.81 20.68
C TRP A 16 -10.61 6.29 20.38
N SER A 17 -11.15 7.06 21.32
CA SER A 17 -10.93 8.49 21.37
C SER A 17 -9.45 8.75 21.72
N PRO A 18 -8.86 9.87 21.29
CA PRO A 18 -7.49 10.23 21.70
C PRO A 18 -7.33 10.39 23.22
N LYS A 19 -8.44 10.45 23.98
CA LYS A 19 -8.45 10.50 25.44
C LYS A 19 -8.45 9.12 26.10
N GLY A 20 -8.50 8.04 25.32
CA GLY A 20 -8.47 6.65 25.80
C GLY A 20 -9.84 6.00 26.03
N GLU A 21 -10.93 6.62 25.57
CA GLU A 21 -12.27 6.04 25.67
C GLU A 21 -12.55 5.13 24.47
N VAL A 22 -13.15 3.96 24.70
CA VAL A 22 -13.59 3.08 23.59
C VAL A 22 -14.81 3.71 22.91
N LEU A 23 -14.65 4.08 21.64
CA LEU A 23 -15.72 4.62 20.79
C LEU A 23 -16.53 3.49 20.13
N ALA A 24 -15.85 2.44 19.66
CA ALA A 24 -16.49 1.32 18.99
C ALA A 24 -15.65 0.03 19.09
N SER A 25 -16.35 -1.10 18.99
CA SER A 25 -15.75 -2.43 18.81
C SER A 25 -16.26 -3.04 17.50
N ILE A 26 -15.32 -3.53 16.69
CA ILE A 26 -15.57 -4.17 15.40
C ILE A 26 -15.13 -5.62 15.53
N ASN A 27 -16.02 -6.55 15.16
CA ASN A 27 -15.66 -7.94 14.93
C ASN A 27 -15.37 -8.14 13.43
N SER A 28 -14.11 -8.37 13.08
CA SER A 28 -13.67 -8.58 11.69
C SER A 28 -14.25 -9.87 11.09
N ASN A 29 -14.62 -10.85 11.93
CA ASN A 29 -15.04 -12.19 11.52
C ASN A 29 -14.03 -12.90 10.60
N GLN A 30 -12.72 -12.63 10.76
CA GLN A 30 -11.65 -13.19 9.92
C GLN A 30 -10.90 -14.38 10.56
N MET A 31 -11.46 -14.96 11.63
CA MET A 31 -10.84 -15.91 12.58
C MET A 31 -9.66 -15.33 13.37
N ASN A 32 -8.69 -14.71 12.69
CA ASN A 32 -7.62 -13.93 13.28
C ASN A 32 -7.38 -12.66 12.45
N ASN A 33 -6.77 -11.64 13.05
CA ASN A 33 -6.25 -10.49 12.32
C ASN A 33 -4.75 -10.69 12.11
N ALA A 34 -4.33 -10.88 10.85
CA ALA A 34 -2.92 -10.96 10.47
C ALA A 34 -2.30 -9.57 10.32
N TYR A 35 -3.08 -8.59 9.83
CA TYR A 35 -2.67 -7.21 9.68
C TYR A 35 -3.88 -6.28 9.73
N ALA A 36 -3.69 -5.09 10.27
CA ALA A 36 -4.71 -4.04 10.30
C ALA A 36 -4.04 -2.67 10.27
N THR A 37 -4.66 -1.70 9.61
CA THR A 37 -4.15 -0.32 9.60
C THR A 37 -5.25 0.71 9.39
N VAL A 38 -4.94 1.96 9.76
CA VAL A 38 -5.75 3.13 9.47
C VAL A 38 -5.32 3.70 8.12
N SER A 39 -6.28 4.09 7.28
CA SER A 39 -5.95 4.72 5.99
C SER A 39 -5.24 6.07 6.19
N PRO A 40 -4.34 6.49 5.28
CA PRO A 40 -3.63 7.77 5.39
C PRO A 40 -4.53 9.00 5.51
N CYS A 41 -5.72 8.96 4.91
CA CYS A 41 -6.71 10.03 5.05
C CYS A 41 -7.42 10.07 6.42
N GLY A 42 -7.15 9.10 7.30
CA GLY A 42 -7.72 9.01 8.64
C GLY A 42 -9.23 8.76 8.65
N ARG A 43 -9.77 8.19 7.57
CA ARG A 43 -11.21 7.94 7.39
C ARG A 43 -11.56 6.47 7.55
N PHE A 44 -10.69 5.57 7.09
CA PHE A 44 -10.95 4.15 7.06
C PHE A 44 -10.05 3.39 8.03
N VAL A 45 -10.58 2.29 8.52
CA VAL A 45 -9.82 1.22 9.15
C VAL A 45 -10.02 -0.05 8.34
N ALA A 46 -8.98 -0.86 8.24
CA ALA A 46 -9.05 -2.10 7.48
C ALA A 46 -8.31 -3.22 8.21
N SER A 47 -8.74 -4.46 7.94
CA SER A 47 -8.09 -5.66 8.45
C SER A 47 -8.09 -6.78 7.44
N CYS A 48 -7.09 -7.65 7.58
CA CYS A 48 -6.99 -8.91 6.86
C CYS A 48 -6.51 -10.02 7.80
N GLY A 49 -6.69 -11.27 7.37
CA GLY A 49 -6.43 -12.43 8.21
C GLY A 49 -6.51 -13.73 7.43
N PHE A 50 -7.06 -14.76 8.08
CA PHE A 50 -7.22 -16.08 7.46
C PHE A 50 -8.20 -16.08 6.28
N THR A 51 -9.15 -15.16 6.24
CA THR A 51 -10.14 -15.09 5.16
C THR A 51 -9.55 -14.47 3.88
N PRO A 52 -10.12 -14.78 2.70
CA PRO A 52 -9.59 -14.33 1.40
C PRO A 52 -9.88 -12.87 1.07
N ASP A 53 -10.41 -12.10 2.01
CA ASP A 53 -10.83 -10.72 1.81
C ASP A 53 -10.10 -9.76 2.74
N VAL A 54 -9.94 -8.51 2.29
CA VAL A 54 -9.62 -7.39 3.17
C VAL A 54 -10.91 -6.65 3.45
N LYS A 55 -11.24 -6.47 4.72
CA LYS A 55 -12.46 -5.78 5.14
C LYS A 55 -12.13 -4.34 5.50
N VAL A 56 -12.95 -3.40 5.04
CA VAL A 56 -12.74 -1.96 5.24
C VAL A 56 -13.98 -1.32 5.86
N TRP A 57 -13.78 -0.52 6.89
CA TRP A 57 -14.82 0.23 7.60
C TRP A 57 -14.53 1.72 7.60
N GLU A 58 -15.57 2.54 7.48
CA GLU A 58 -15.50 3.99 7.67
C GLU A 58 -15.74 4.34 9.14
N VAL A 59 -14.87 5.17 9.71
CA VAL A 59 -15.09 5.78 11.03
C VAL A 59 -15.78 7.12 10.83
N CYS A 60 -17.07 7.16 11.12
CA CYS A 60 -17.93 8.30 10.85
C CYS A 60 -17.94 9.28 12.02
N PHE A 61 -17.67 10.56 11.73
CA PHE A 61 -17.80 11.68 12.67
C PHE A 61 -18.84 12.67 12.15
N ALA A 62 -19.60 13.28 13.07
CA ALA A 62 -20.49 14.38 12.76
C ALA A 62 -19.71 15.67 12.42
N LYS A 63 -20.41 16.67 11.86
CA LYS A 63 -19.79 17.96 11.47
C LYS A 63 -19.15 18.70 12.65
N ASN A 64 -19.68 18.51 13.85
CA ASN A 64 -19.16 19.07 15.10
C ASN A 64 -17.93 18.31 15.64
N GLY A 65 -17.53 17.20 15.01
CA GLY A 65 -16.37 16.41 15.41
C GLY A 65 -16.68 15.23 16.32
N ASP A 66 -17.94 15.03 16.73
CA ASP A 66 -18.33 13.92 17.59
C ASP A 66 -18.34 12.59 16.83
N PHE A 67 -17.93 11.52 17.50
CA PHE A 67 -18.04 10.17 16.97
C PHE A 67 -19.52 9.83 16.74
N ARG A 68 -19.84 9.25 15.57
CA ARG A 68 -21.19 8.79 15.25
C ARG A 68 -21.26 7.27 15.29
N GLU A 69 -20.50 6.61 14.42
CA GLU A 69 -20.55 5.16 14.25
C GLU A 69 -19.32 4.66 13.47
N VAL A 70 -19.17 3.34 13.41
CA VAL A 70 -18.31 2.68 12.43
C VAL A 70 -19.18 1.87 11.48
N ALA A 71 -19.11 2.18 10.18
CA ALA A 71 -19.92 1.53 9.16
C ALA A 71 -19.03 0.66 8.25
N ARG A 72 -19.53 -0.50 7.81
CA ARG A 72 -18.87 -1.27 6.75
C ARG A 72 -18.83 -0.43 5.47
N ALA A 73 -17.65 -0.26 4.90
CA ALA A 73 -17.47 0.46 3.66
C ALA A 73 -17.49 -0.52 2.48
N PHE A 74 -16.44 -1.31 2.32
CA PHE A 74 -16.29 -2.26 1.24
C PHE A 74 -15.34 -3.40 1.62
N GLU A 75 -15.25 -4.42 0.77
CA GLU A 75 -14.35 -5.56 0.95
C GLU A 75 -13.57 -5.80 -0.35
N LEU A 76 -12.28 -6.12 -0.25
CA LEU A 76 -11.45 -6.51 -1.39
C LEU A 76 -11.54 -8.02 -1.57
N LYS A 77 -12.47 -8.48 -2.41
CA LYS A 77 -12.79 -9.91 -2.59
C LYS A 77 -12.03 -10.54 -3.75
N GLY A 78 -11.74 -11.83 -3.63
CA GLY A 78 -11.41 -12.67 -4.79
C GLY A 78 -10.06 -13.38 -4.71
N HIS A 79 -9.23 -13.13 -3.71
CA HIS A 79 -8.15 -14.08 -3.38
C HIS A 79 -8.76 -15.46 -3.07
N THR A 80 -7.97 -16.52 -3.20
CA THR A 80 -8.43 -17.89 -2.92
C THR A 80 -7.92 -18.44 -1.59
N ALA A 81 -7.07 -17.68 -0.90
CA ALA A 81 -6.54 -18.00 0.42
C ALA A 81 -6.34 -16.73 1.26
N GLY A 82 -6.02 -16.91 2.54
CA GLY A 82 -5.82 -15.82 3.50
C GLY A 82 -4.87 -14.73 3.02
N VAL A 83 -5.20 -13.48 3.33
CA VAL A 83 -4.42 -12.30 2.96
C VAL A 83 -3.44 -11.99 4.09
N TYR A 84 -2.14 -11.99 3.77
CA TYR A 84 -1.09 -11.74 4.76
C TYR A 84 -0.96 -10.27 5.13
N SER A 85 -1.09 -9.38 4.15
CA SER A 85 -0.87 -7.95 4.32
C SER A 85 -1.57 -7.16 3.22
N PHE A 86 -1.82 -5.88 3.49
CA PHE A 86 -2.31 -4.92 2.50
C PHE A 86 -1.76 -3.52 2.77
N SER A 87 -1.85 -2.62 1.79
CA SER A 87 -1.43 -1.23 1.92
C SER A 87 -2.36 -0.28 1.16
N PHE A 88 -2.59 0.90 1.72
CA PHE A 88 -3.27 2.02 1.05
C PHE A 88 -2.27 2.89 0.27
N SER A 89 -2.76 3.60 -0.76
CA SER A 89 -2.11 4.79 -1.29
C SER A 89 -2.34 5.99 -0.37
N ASN A 90 -1.56 7.06 -0.57
CA ASN A 90 -1.63 8.24 0.30
C ASN A 90 -2.99 8.98 0.21
N ASP A 91 -3.64 8.93 -0.95
CA ASP A 91 -5.00 9.45 -1.14
C ASP A 91 -6.10 8.46 -0.72
N SER A 92 -5.74 7.23 -0.33
CA SER A 92 -6.64 6.13 0.02
C SER A 92 -7.59 5.70 -1.12
N ARG A 93 -7.25 6.04 -2.37
CA ARG A 93 -8.02 5.68 -3.58
C ARG A 93 -7.48 4.43 -4.28
N ARG A 94 -6.35 3.90 -3.81
CA ARG A 94 -5.80 2.63 -4.25
C ARG A 94 -5.43 1.78 -3.06
N MET A 95 -5.53 0.48 -3.24
CA MET A 95 -5.05 -0.51 -2.28
C MET A 95 -4.30 -1.63 -3.00
N ALA A 96 -3.32 -2.20 -2.33
CA ALA A 96 -2.64 -3.42 -2.75
C ALA A 96 -2.74 -4.49 -1.67
N THR A 97 -2.91 -5.75 -2.08
CA THR A 97 -3.05 -6.91 -1.18
C THR A 97 -2.09 -8.01 -1.59
N VAL A 98 -1.55 -8.77 -0.63
CA VAL A 98 -0.73 -9.97 -0.89
C VAL A 98 -1.27 -11.16 -0.10
N SER A 99 -1.40 -12.31 -0.76
CA SER A 99 -2.09 -13.48 -0.22
C SER A 99 -1.25 -14.74 -0.28
N LYS A 100 -1.60 -15.69 0.59
CA LYS A 100 -1.15 -17.08 0.56
C LYS A 100 -1.45 -17.80 -0.75
N ASP A 101 -2.36 -17.28 -1.57
CA ASP A 101 -2.65 -17.84 -2.89
C ASP A 101 -1.53 -17.63 -3.93
N GLY A 102 -0.42 -17.00 -3.54
CA GLY A 102 0.72 -16.75 -4.41
C GLY A 102 0.53 -15.58 -5.35
N THR A 103 -0.43 -14.69 -5.05
CA THR A 103 -0.67 -13.49 -5.84
C THR A 103 -0.68 -12.24 -4.97
N TRP A 104 -0.33 -11.12 -5.60
CA TRP A 104 -0.73 -9.80 -5.14
C TRP A 104 -1.72 -9.18 -6.10
N ARG A 105 -2.58 -8.31 -5.56
CA ARG A 105 -3.63 -7.62 -6.32
C ARG A 105 -3.58 -6.13 -6.07
N PHE A 106 -4.02 -5.38 -7.06
CA PHE A 106 -4.11 -3.92 -7.02
C PHE A 106 -5.54 -3.48 -7.32
N TRP A 107 -6.04 -2.54 -6.54
CA TRP A 107 -7.45 -2.17 -6.50
C TRP A 107 -7.64 -0.66 -6.68
N ASP A 108 -8.66 -0.28 -7.45
CA ASP A 108 -9.28 1.04 -7.37
C ASP A 108 -10.34 1.04 -6.28
N THR A 109 -10.13 1.85 -5.26
CA THR A 109 -11.02 2.00 -4.11
C THR A 109 -11.71 3.36 -4.05
N ASP A 110 -11.60 4.17 -5.11
CA ASP A 110 -12.34 5.43 -5.27
C ASP A 110 -13.77 5.16 -5.72
N VAL A 111 -14.54 4.50 -4.84
CA VAL A 111 -15.88 4.02 -5.14
C VAL A 111 -16.93 4.67 -4.25
N GLU A 112 -18.15 4.83 -4.77
CA GLU A 112 -19.29 5.25 -3.98
C GLU A 112 -19.87 4.08 -3.19
N TYR A 113 -19.14 3.58 -2.19
CA TYR A 113 -19.56 2.41 -1.40
C TYR A 113 -20.88 2.60 -0.64
N LYS A 114 -21.29 3.85 -0.37
CA LYS A 114 -22.64 4.15 0.16
C LYS A 114 -23.77 3.82 -0.80
N LYS A 115 -23.47 3.75 -2.10
CA LYS A 115 -24.35 3.25 -3.17
C LYS A 115 -24.06 1.77 -3.49
N GLN A 116 -23.38 1.06 -2.60
CA GLN A 116 -23.00 -0.35 -2.76
C GLN A 116 -22.12 -0.63 -4.00
N GLN A 117 -21.30 0.34 -4.40
CA GLN A 117 -20.27 0.09 -5.41
C GLN A 117 -19.11 -0.67 -4.78
N ASP A 118 -18.72 -1.77 -5.43
CA ASP A 118 -17.55 -2.55 -5.06
C ASP A 118 -16.27 -1.97 -5.67
N PRO A 119 -15.10 -2.10 -5.00
CA PRO A 119 -13.79 -1.77 -5.54
C PRO A 119 -13.49 -2.51 -6.85
N TYR A 120 -12.78 -1.84 -7.76
CA TYR A 120 -12.42 -2.43 -9.05
C TYR A 120 -11.03 -3.09 -8.97
N LEU A 121 -10.96 -4.37 -9.33
CA LEU A 121 -9.69 -5.07 -9.49
C LEU A 121 -8.96 -4.56 -10.73
N LEU A 122 -7.82 -3.91 -10.55
CA LEU A 122 -7.00 -3.37 -11.64
C LEU A 122 -6.01 -4.41 -12.16
N LEU A 123 -5.45 -5.24 -11.27
CA LEU A 123 -4.37 -6.15 -11.61
C LEU A 123 -4.30 -7.33 -10.64
N THR A 124 -3.93 -8.51 -11.16
CA THR A 124 -3.52 -9.68 -10.37
C THR A 124 -2.20 -10.19 -10.93
N VAL A 125 -1.19 -10.35 -10.08
CA VAL A 125 0.15 -10.78 -10.47
C VAL A 125 0.61 -11.91 -9.57
N LYS A 126 1.24 -12.93 -10.17
CA LYS A 126 1.88 -14.01 -9.42
C LYS A 126 3.17 -13.50 -8.77
N CYS A 127 3.36 -13.85 -7.52
CA CYS A 127 4.59 -13.56 -6.78
C CYS A 127 4.98 -14.77 -5.94
N GLU A 128 6.26 -14.83 -5.60
CA GLU A 128 6.74 -15.76 -4.58
C GLU A 128 6.30 -15.25 -3.20
N VAL A 129 5.68 -16.12 -2.42
CA VAL A 129 5.15 -15.78 -1.11
C VAL A 129 5.66 -16.78 -0.08
N VAL A 130 6.59 -16.33 0.75
CA VAL A 130 7.10 -17.05 1.92
C VAL A 130 6.67 -16.29 3.17
N GLU A 131 6.13 -17.01 4.15
CA GLU A 131 5.65 -16.43 5.41
C GLU A 131 6.82 -16.12 6.37
N PRO A 132 6.83 -14.96 7.06
CA PRO A 132 5.90 -13.83 6.98
C PRO A 132 6.12 -12.97 5.72
N CYS A 133 5.01 -12.50 5.14
CA CYS A 133 5.01 -11.65 3.95
C CYS A 133 4.39 -10.28 4.27
N ARG A 134 5.02 -9.19 3.82
CA ARG A 134 4.51 -7.82 3.93
C ARG A 134 4.45 -7.16 2.57
N ILE A 135 3.50 -6.23 2.42
CA ILE A 135 3.33 -5.42 1.21
C ILE A 135 3.28 -3.94 1.57
N ALA A 136 3.98 -3.11 0.81
CA ALA A 136 3.93 -1.66 0.89
C ALA A 136 3.60 -1.09 -0.49
N LEU A 137 2.61 -0.20 -0.56
CA LEU A 137 2.27 0.54 -1.77
C LEU A 137 2.91 1.93 -1.69
N SER A 138 3.56 2.38 -2.76
CA SER A 138 4.11 3.72 -2.82
C SER A 138 2.98 4.78 -2.68
N PRO A 139 3.24 5.96 -2.11
CA PRO A 139 2.22 7.00 -1.90
C PRO A 139 1.44 7.37 -3.17
N ASP A 140 2.12 7.37 -4.32
CA ASP A 140 1.59 7.65 -5.66
C ASP A 140 0.99 6.43 -6.37
N ALA A 141 0.96 5.28 -5.68
CA ALA A 141 0.44 4.00 -6.15
C ALA A 141 1.09 3.45 -7.43
N ARG A 142 2.31 3.89 -7.78
CA ARG A 142 3.05 3.42 -8.97
C ARG A 142 3.85 2.14 -8.73
N VAL A 143 4.24 1.88 -7.49
CA VAL A 143 5.11 0.76 -7.12
C VAL A 143 4.57 0.03 -5.91
N VAL A 144 4.66 -1.29 -5.95
CA VAL A 144 4.40 -2.18 -4.83
C VAL A 144 5.71 -2.85 -4.44
N ALA A 145 6.07 -2.80 -3.15
CA ALA A 145 7.16 -3.59 -2.59
C ALA A 145 6.57 -4.75 -1.79
N ILE A 146 7.03 -5.97 -2.05
CA ILE A 146 6.63 -7.19 -1.36
C ILE A 146 7.87 -7.83 -0.75
N SER A 147 7.79 -8.18 0.54
CA SER A 147 8.81 -9.00 1.19
C SER A 147 8.41 -10.47 1.15
N SER A 148 9.39 -11.32 0.88
CA SER A 148 9.25 -12.77 0.93
C SER A 148 10.48 -13.34 1.63
N GLY A 149 10.32 -13.79 2.87
CA GLY A 149 11.45 -14.19 3.71
C GLY A 149 12.42 -13.03 3.95
N THR A 150 13.64 -13.15 3.41
CA THR A 150 14.75 -12.18 3.54
C THR A 150 14.82 -11.17 2.40
N ASP A 151 14.00 -11.36 1.37
CA ASP A 151 14.11 -10.66 0.09
C ASP A 151 12.99 -9.64 -0.06
N ILE A 152 13.23 -8.61 -0.88
CA ILE A 152 12.25 -7.61 -1.28
C ILE A 152 12.16 -7.58 -2.79
N VAL A 153 10.94 -7.63 -3.32
CA VAL A 153 10.66 -7.49 -4.75
C VAL A 153 9.80 -6.26 -4.97
N LEU A 154 10.20 -5.40 -5.89
CA LEU A 154 9.46 -4.21 -6.30
C LEU A 154 8.80 -4.44 -7.66
N TYR A 155 7.51 -4.17 -7.73
CA TYR A 155 6.68 -4.33 -8.92
C TYR A 155 6.11 -3.00 -9.39
N ASN A 156 6.00 -2.86 -10.71
CA ASN A 156 5.27 -1.77 -11.35
C ASN A 156 3.76 -2.05 -11.31
N THR A 157 2.94 -1.15 -10.75
CA THR A 157 1.49 -1.38 -10.60
C THR A 157 0.69 -1.25 -11.90
N ARG A 158 1.26 -0.62 -12.93
CA ARG A 158 0.62 -0.47 -14.25
C ARG A 158 0.82 -1.71 -15.11
N ARG A 159 2.03 -2.27 -15.10
CA ARG A 159 2.41 -3.40 -15.96
C ARG A 159 2.33 -4.75 -15.24
N GLY A 160 2.45 -4.75 -13.92
CA GLY A 160 2.57 -5.97 -13.12
C GLY A 160 3.91 -6.66 -13.23
N GLU A 161 4.91 -5.97 -13.76
CA GLU A 161 6.25 -6.53 -13.96
C GLU A 161 7.14 -6.26 -12.75
N GLU A 162 8.06 -7.19 -12.50
CA GLU A 162 9.14 -7.04 -11.53
C GLU A 162 10.18 -6.04 -12.06
N GLU A 163 10.39 -4.96 -11.32
CA GLU A 163 11.32 -3.89 -11.68
C GLU A 163 12.68 -4.03 -10.99
N GLU A 164 12.65 -4.53 -9.75
CA GLU A 164 13.85 -4.68 -8.93
C GLU A 164 13.65 -5.76 -7.87
N ARG A 165 14.72 -6.51 -7.61
CA ARG A 165 14.79 -7.51 -6.55
C ARG A 165 16.03 -7.27 -5.70
N LEU A 166 15.80 -7.13 -4.40
CA LEU A 166 16.82 -7.01 -3.38
C LEU A 166 16.88 -8.35 -2.65
N GLN A 167 17.96 -9.11 -2.87
CA GLN A 167 18.14 -10.43 -2.26
C GLN A 167 18.96 -10.32 -0.98
N GLY A 168 18.62 -11.13 0.03
CA GLY A 168 19.35 -11.18 1.29
C GLY A 168 19.39 -9.83 2.00
N VAL A 169 18.29 -9.07 1.97
CA VAL A 169 18.22 -7.73 2.58
C VAL A 169 18.44 -7.81 4.08
N HIS A 170 17.83 -8.82 4.70
CA HIS A 170 18.00 -9.16 6.11
C HIS A 170 18.47 -10.60 6.24
N THR A 171 19.11 -10.93 7.35
CA THR A 171 19.50 -12.32 7.68
C THR A 171 18.35 -13.15 8.24
N GLN A 172 17.25 -12.48 8.63
CA GLN A 172 16.02 -13.08 9.12
C GLN A 172 14.82 -12.51 8.36
N CYS A 173 13.64 -13.09 8.58
CA CYS A 173 12.42 -12.65 7.92
C CYS A 173 12.13 -11.16 8.15
N ILE A 174 11.71 -10.48 7.09
CA ILE A 174 11.29 -9.09 7.12
C ILE A 174 9.94 -9.01 7.85
N THR A 175 9.89 -8.19 8.90
CA THR A 175 8.71 -8.03 9.74
C THR A 175 7.82 -6.88 9.29
N ASP A 176 8.39 -5.88 8.61
CA ASP A 176 7.64 -4.73 8.11
C ASP A 176 8.30 -4.05 6.90
N LEU A 177 7.48 -3.40 6.08
CA LEU A 177 7.86 -2.59 4.93
C LEU A 177 7.04 -1.30 4.88
N ALA A 178 7.69 -0.16 4.65
CA ALA A 178 7.00 1.11 4.48
C ALA A 178 7.72 2.03 3.50
N PHE A 179 6.97 2.64 2.59
CA PHE A 179 7.46 3.79 1.84
C PHE A 179 7.35 5.06 2.70
N ASP A 180 8.30 5.98 2.54
CA ASP A 180 8.14 7.33 3.09
C ASP A 180 7.02 8.09 2.35
N THR A 181 6.50 9.16 2.94
CA THR A 181 5.39 9.93 2.38
C THR A 181 5.70 10.58 1.03
N SER A 182 6.98 10.83 0.71
CA SER A 182 7.39 11.32 -0.60
C SER A 182 7.60 10.21 -1.65
N GLY A 183 7.59 8.94 -1.24
CA GLY A 183 7.81 7.79 -2.09
C GLY A 183 9.25 7.66 -2.61
N ARG A 184 10.21 8.37 -2.03
CA ARG A 184 11.63 8.35 -2.42
C ARG A 184 12.41 7.23 -1.76
N TYR A 185 11.94 6.74 -0.63
CA TYR A 185 12.61 5.74 0.18
C TYR A 185 11.65 4.61 0.56
N LEU A 186 12.19 3.39 0.55
CA LEU A 186 11.57 2.21 1.13
C LEU A 186 12.36 1.84 2.39
N ALA A 187 11.67 1.72 3.52
CA ALA A 187 12.21 1.16 4.75
C ALA A 187 11.82 -0.31 4.88
N SER A 188 12.76 -1.15 5.31
CA SER A 188 12.51 -2.53 5.71
C SER A 188 13.02 -2.79 7.12
N ALA A 189 12.25 -3.56 7.88
CA ALA A 189 12.59 -3.97 9.24
C ALA A 189 12.71 -5.50 9.31
N GLY A 190 13.75 -5.99 9.97
CA GLY A 190 14.07 -7.40 10.13
C GLY A 190 15.41 -7.52 10.87
N ASP A 191 15.80 -8.70 11.33
CA ASP A 191 17.11 -8.97 11.98
C ASP A 191 17.61 -7.90 12.98
N GLN A 192 16.69 -7.29 13.75
CA GLN A 192 16.95 -6.19 14.70
C GLN A 192 17.47 -4.88 14.07
N ALA A 193 17.33 -4.71 12.77
CA ALA A 193 17.77 -3.53 12.04
C ALA A 193 16.68 -2.97 11.13
N ILE A 194 16.79 -1.67 10.85
CA ILE A 194 16.01 -1.00 9.80
C ILE A 194 16.99 -0.61 8.69
N ARG A 195 16.65 -0.99 7.46
CA ARG A 195 17.41 -0.62 6.25
C ARG A 195 16.57 0.28 5.37
N ILE A 196 17.22 1.26 4.75
CA ILE A 196 16.57 2.27 3.92
C ILE A 196 17.13 2.18 2.50
N PHE A 197 16.24 2.05 1.52
CA PHE A 197 16.56 1.92 0.10
C PHE A 197 15.98 3.10 -0.66
N HIS A 198 16.70 3.56 -1.69
CA HIS A 198 16.12 4.49 -2.65
C HIS A 198 15.08 3.77 -3.52
N ASN A 199 13.92 4.38 -3.72
CA ASN A 199 12.86 3.86 -4.59
C ASN A 199 13.18 4.12 -6.07
N ALA A 200 14.21 3.44 -6.59
CA ALA A 200 14.62 3.58 -7.98
C ALA A 200 13.49 3.14 -8.94
N ALA A 201 12.75 2.08 -8.61
CA ALA A 201 11.58 1.63 -9.36
C ALA A 201 10.52 2.74 -9.51
N GLY A 202 10.21 3.46 -8.42
CA GLY A 202 9.26 4.57 -8.45
C GLY A 202 9.73 5.71 -9.34
N HIS A 203 11.01 6.08 -9.25
CA HIS A 203 11.59 7.09 -10.13
C HIS A 203 11.51 6.70 -11.61
N ARG A 204 11.73 5.42 -11.97
CA ARG A 204 11.55 4.93 -13.36
C ARG A 204 10.08 5.04 -13.81
N ALA A 205 9.14 4.62 -12.96
CA ALA A 205 7.71 4.72 -13.26
C ALA A 205 7.25 6.17 -13.50
N VAL A 206 7.77 7.14 -12.73
CA VAL A 206 7.48 8.57 -12.95
C VAL A 206 8.04 9.04 -14.30
N VAL A 207 9.27 8.65 -14.66
CA VAL A 207 9.88 9.01 -15.94
C VAL A 207 9.06 8.45 -17.11
N GLU A 208 8.66 7.19 -17.05
CA GLU A 208 7.82 6.55 -18.07
C GLU A 208 6.49 7.30 -18.26
N GLU A 209 5.83 7.68 -17.16
CA GLU A 209 4.58 8.42 -17.21
C GLU A 209 4.76 9.83 -17.81
N MET A 210 5.82 10.54 -17.42
CA MET A 210 6.15 11.86 -17.98
C MET A 210 6.46 11.78 -19.47
N GLU A 211 7.16 10.73 -19.92
CA GLU A 211 7.43 10.49 -21.35
C GLU A 211 6.14 10.20 -22.12
N ALA A 212 5.24 9.40 -21.56
CA ALA A 212 3.93 9.16 -22.16
C ALA A 212 3.09 10.44 -22.25
N ALA A 213 3.16 11.31 -21.22
CA ALA A 213 2.51 12.61 -21.23
C ALA A 213 3.13 13.56 -22.26
N LEU A 214 4.46 13.56 -22.41
CA LEU A 214 5.18 14.37 -23.39
C LEU A 214 4.76 14.04 -24.82
N ARG A 215 4.61 12.76 -25.14
CA ARG A 215 4.12 12.30 -26.46
C ARG A 215 2.71 12.81 -26.77
N LYS A 216 1.86 12.99 -25.76
CA LYS A 216 0.48 13.48 -25.89
C LYS A 216 0.36 15.00 -25.80
N ALA A 217 1.38 15.70 -25.29
CA ALA A 217 1.34 17.13 -25.10
C ALA A 217 1.28 17.86 -26.45
N THR A 218 0.37 18.82 -26.57
CA THR A 218 0.18 19.64 -27.77
C THR A 218 0.82 21.03 -27.63
N SER A 219 0.83 21.59 -26.42
CA SER A 219 1.43 22.90 -26.14
C SER A 219 2.95 22.84 -26.02
N LYS A 220 3.64 23.78 -26.67
CA LYS A 220 5.10 23.95 -26.59
C LYS A 220 5.58 24.12 -25.15
N ALA A 221 4.91 24.97 -24.36
CA ALA A 221 5.28 25.22 -22.97
C ALA A 221 5.16 23.96 -22.10
N THR A 222 4.13 23.14 -22.32
CA THR A 222 3.96 21.86 -21.61
C THR A 222 5.06 20.88 -21.97
N ARG A 223 5.43 20.81 -23.26
CA ARG A 223 6.53 19.96 -23.72
C ARG A 223 7.86 20.35 -23.09
N GLU A 224 8.22 21.63 -23.15
CA GLU A 224 9.48 22.15 -22.57
C GLU A 224 9.56 21.85 -21.07
N ARG A 225 8.46 22.05 -20.32
CA ARG A 225 8.40 21.70 -18.90
C ARG A 225 8.62 20.20 -18.65
N LEU A 226 7.94 19.34 -19.40
CA LEU A 226 8.07 17.88 -19.26
C LEU A 226 9.49 17.40 -19.61
N GLU A 227 10.09 17.95 -20.66
CA GLU A 227 11.48 17.63 -21.05
C GLU A 227 12.47 17.99 -19.94
N GLN A 228 12.32 19.16 -19.31
CA GLN A 228 13.16 19.55 -18.17
C GLN A 228 12.97 18.61 -16.98
N GLN A 229 11.73 18.25 -16.65
CA GLN A 229 11.42 17.31 -15.55
C GLN A 229 11.98 15.91 -15.82
N ILE A 230 11.82 15.38 -17.04
CA ILE A 230 12.38 14.10 -17.46
C ILE A 230 13.90 14.11 -17.37
N SER A 231 14.55 15.17 -17.86
CA SER A 231 16.01 15.33 -17.80
C SER A 231 16.52 15.31 -16.35
N SER A 232 15.86 16.06 -15.45
CA SER A 232 16.18 16.08 -14.02
C SER A 232 15.98 14.70 -13.37
N ALA A 233 14.86 14.04 -13.65
CA ALA A 233 14.54 12.74 -13.09
C ALA A 233 15.51 11.65 -13.56
N ARG A 234 15.91 11.65 -14.85
CA ARG A 234 16.93 10.74 -15.39
C ARG A 234 18.30 10.95 -14.75
N LYS A 235 18.71 12.21 -14.50
CA LYS A 235 19.95 12.51 -13.78
C LYS A 235 19.92 11.97 -12.35
N ALA A 236 18.81 12.15 -11.64
CA ALA A 236 18.64 11.58 -10.30
C ALA A 236 18.72 10.05 -10.32
N LEU A 237 18.06 9.40 -11.29
CA LEU A 237 18.12 7.95 -11.46
C LEU A 237 19.54 7.44 -11.74
N ALA A 238 20.29 8.13 -12.60
CA ALA A 238 21.67 7.77 -12.91
C ALA A 238 22.58 7.85 -11.68
N ALA A 239 22.38 8.86 -10.81
CA ALA A 239 23.10 8.98 -9.54
C ALA A 239 22.80 7.83 -8.57
N LEU A 240 21.59 7.27 -8.61
CA LEU A 240 21.21 6.08 -7.82
C LEU A 240 21.86 4.81 -8.37
N GLY A 241 21.94 4.65 -9.69
CA GLY A 241 22.55 3.49 -10.35
C GLY A 241 24.08 3.41 -10.21
N GLY A 242 24.76 4.56 -10.09
CA GLY A 242 26.22 4.63 -9.95
C GLY A 242 26.79 4.10 -8.63
N LYS A 243 25.94 3.76 -7.64
CA LYS A 243 26.34 3.21 -6.33
C LYS A 243 26.19 1.69 -6.20
N ARG A 244 25.86 0.97 -7.28
CA ARG A 244 25.91 -0.50 -7.28
C ARG A 244 27.38 -0.95 -7.29
N ARG A 245 27.97 -1.12 -6.11
CA ARG A 245 29.18 -1.92 -5.86
C ARG A 245 28.92 -2.82 -4.65
#